data_AF-A0A2W6E1Z0-F1
#
_entry.id   AF-A0A2W6E1Z0-F1
#
_cell.length_a   1.000
_cell.length_b   1.000
_cell.length_c   1.000
_cell.angle_alpha   90.00
_cell.angle_beta   90.00
_cell.angle_gamma   90.00
#
_symmetry.space_group_name_H-M   'P 1'
#
loop_
_entity.id
_entity.type
_entity.pdbx_description
1 polymer ?
#
loop_
_entity_poly.entity_id
_entity_poly.type
_entity_poly.pdbx_seq_one_letter_code
_entity_poly.pdbx_strand_id
1 'polypeptide(L)'
;LVALTVSLPVAIATLAFYIAYRLAEDYLIVPRIMGRTVEVPAVVTVVAVLLGGALMGLIGALVAIPAAAALRLLLNEVTFRRLDRS
;
A
#
# COMPACT_ATOMS: atom_id res chain seq x y z
N LEU A 1 -23.82 5.36 12.95
CA LEU A 1 -24.70 5.61 14.12
C LEU A 1 -26.09 6.13 13.70
N VAL A 2 -26.19 7.08 12.76
CA VAL A 2 -27.47 7.65 12.28
C VAL A 2 -28.42 6.62 11.61
N ALA A 3 -27.93 5.55 10.97
CA ALA A 3 -28.81 4.56 10.37
C ALA A 3 -29.47 3.60 11.39
N LEU A 4 -28.84 3.40 12.56
CA LEU A 4 -29.39 2.58 13.65
C LEU A 4 -30.56 3.29 14.37
N THR A 5 -30.63 4.62 14.30
CA THR A 5 -31.71 5.40 14.92
C THR A 5 -32.98 5.47 14.08
N VAL A 6 -32.96 4.97 12.83
CA VAL A 6 -34.12 4.98 11.91
C VAL A 6 -34.82 3.62 11.88
N SER A 7 -34.09 2.53 11.62
CA SER A 7 -34.58 1.15 11.77
C SER A 7 -33.47 0.12 11.45
N LEU A 8 -33.57 -1.09 12.02
CA LEU A 8 -32.60 -2.18 11.83
C LEU A 8 -32.43 -2.61 10.35
N PRO A 9 -33.49 -2.70 9.52
CA PRO A 9 -33.34 -3.03 8.10
C PRO A 9 -32.60 -1.94 7.31
N VAL A 10 -32.84 -0.66 7.62
CA VAL A 10 -32.16 0.47 6.97
C VAL A 10 -30.67 0.53 7.36
N ALA A 11 -30.35 0.19 8.61
CA ALA A 11 -28.96 0.06 9.06
C ALA A 11 -28.20 -1.03 8.30
N ILE A 12 -28.81 -2.21 8.13
CA ILE A 12 -28.21 -3.32 7.39
C ILE A 12 -28.04 -2.97 5.91
N ALA A 13 -29.06 -2.39 5.27
CA ALA A 13 -28.99 -1.98 3.87
C ALA A 13 -27.90 -0.93 3.62
N THR A 14 -27.78 0.06 4.51
CA THR A 14 -26.76 1.11 4.41
C THR A 14 -25.36 0.56 4.64
N LEU A 15 -25.19 -0.37 5.60
CA LEU A 15 -23.91 -1.03 5.86
C LEU A 15 -23.48 -1.88 4.67
N ALA A 16 -24.39 -2.65 4.08
CA ALA A 16 -24.11 -3.47 2.90
C ALA A 16 -23.71 -2.61 1.69
N PHE A 17 -24.44 -1.52 1.42
CA PHE A 17 -24.10 -0.57 0.37
C PHE A 17 -22.73 0.08 0.61
N TYR A 18 -22.46 0.51 1.85
CA TYR A 18 -21.18 1.11 2.22
C TYR A 18 -20.01 0.15 2.01
N ILE A 19 -20.14 -1.11 2.45
CA ILE A 19 -19.12 -2.14 2.25
C ILE A 19 -18.90 -2.40 0.75
N ALA A 20 -19.96 -2.53 -0.04
CA ALA A 20 -19.84 -2.75 -1.48
C ALA A 20 -19.14 -1.58 -2.19
N TYR A 21 -19.47 -0.34 -1.82
CA TYR A 21 -18.81 0.86 -2.34
C TYR A 21 -17.33 0.91 -1.94
N ARG A 22 -17.03 0.70 -0.66
CA ARG A 22 -15.65 0.62 -0.13
C ARG A 22 -14.83 -0.43 -0.85
N LEU A 23 -15.40 -1.62 -1.06
CA LEU A 23 -14.72 -2.71 -1.73
C LEU A 23 -14.45 -2.38 -3.19
N ALA A 24 -15.39 -1.73 -3.89
CA ALA A 24 -15.18 -1.26 -5.26
C ALA A 24 -14.09 -0.18 -5.31
N GLU A 25 -14.06 0.77 -4.37
CA GLU A 25 -12.99 1.78 -4.27
C GLU A 25 -11.63 1.13 -4.01
N ASP A 26 -11.51 0.35 -2.93
CA ASP A 26 -10.24 -0.19 -2.45
C ASP A 26 -9.66 -1.24 -3.42
N TYR A 27 -10.49 -1.98 -4.18
CA TYR A 27 -10.01 -3.03 -5.11
C TYR A 27 -10.01 -2.65 -6.60
N LEU A 28 -10.82 -1.70 -7.08
CA LEU A 28 -10.78 -1.29 -8.48
C LEU A 28 -10.15 0.09 -8.67
N ILE A 29 -10.52 1.06 -7.82
CA ILE A 29 -10.13 2.46 -8.00
C ILE A 29 -8.70 2.67 -7.49
N VAL A 30 -8.41 2.22 -6.27
CA VAL A 30 -7.08 2.34 -5.66
C VAL A 30 -5.98 1.72 -6.53
N PRO A 31 -6.06 0.45 -6.99
CA PRO A 31 -5.00 -0.11 -7.83
C PRO A 31 -4.90 0.52 -9.22
N ARG A 32 -5.99 1.09 -9.75
CA ARG A 32 -5.97 1.76 -11.05
C ARG A 32 -5.35 3.16 -10.97
N ILE A 33 -5.49 3.85 -9.82
CA ILE A 33 -4.82 5.13 -9.53
C ILE A 33 -3.37 4.87 -9.10
N MET A 34 -3.14 3.84 -8.28
CA MET A 34 -1.82 3.35 -7.87
C MET A 34 -1.17 2.53 -9.00
N GLY A 35 -1.05 3.15 -10.17
CA GLY A 35 -0.40 2.58 -11.33
C GLY A 35 1.03 2.12 -10.99
N ARG A 36 1.23 0.80 -11.09
CA ARG A 36 2.50 0.08 -11.07
C ARG A 36 3.22 0.04 -9.73
N THR A 37 2.79 -0.95 -8.95
CA THR A 37 3.52 -1.58 -7.87
C THR A 37 5.01 -1.68 -8.21
N VAL A 38 5.81 -1.03 -7.37
CA VAL A 38 7.26 -1.10 -7.39
C VAL A 38 7.64 -2.55 -7.08
N GLU A 39 7.90 -3.36 -8.10
CA GLU A 39 8.46 -4.70 -7.92
C GLU A 39 9.86 -4.52 -7.34
N VAL A 40 9.96 -4.53 -6.01
CA VAL A 40 11.24 -4.58 -5.31
C VAL A 40 11.80 -5.98 -5.57
N PRO A 41 12.93 -6.12 -6.27
CA PRO A 41 13.52 -7.42 -6.52
C PRO A 41 13.80 -8.11 -5.20
N ALA A 42 13.43 -9.38 -5.11
CA ALA A 42 13.50 -10.17 -3.88
C ALA A 42 14.86 -10.05 -3.17
N VAL A 43 15.94 -9.98 -3.94
CA VAL A 43 17.32 -9.79 -3.43
C VAL A 43 17.46 -8.52 -2.60
N VAL A 44 16.93 -7.38 -3.06
CA VAL A 44 17.02 -6.10 -2.34
C VAL A 44 16.23 -6.15 -1.04
N THR A 45 15.04 -6.76 -1.07
CA THR A 45 14.20 -6.94 0.12
C THR A 45 14.90 -7.81 1.15
N VAL A 46 15.49 -8.94 0.73
CA VAL A 46 16.22 -9.85 1.63
C VAL A 46 17.43 -9.14 2.25
N VAL A 47 18.22 -8.42 1.46
CA VAL A 47 19.38 -7.66 1.97
C VAL A 47 18.93 -6.58 2.96
N ALA A 48 17.87 -5.84 2.66
CA ALA A 48 17.34 -4.82 3.57
C ALA A 48 16.83 -5.43 4.88
N VAL A 49 16.13 -6.57 4.83
CA VAL A 49 15.63 -7.27 6.02
C VAL A 49 16.77 -7.81 6.87
N LEU A 50 17.82 -8.36 6.25
CA LEU A 50 19.00 -8.82 6.98
C LEU A 50 19.76 -7.67 7.63
N LEU A 51 19.92 -6.54 6.92
CA LEU A 51 20.56 -5.35 7.46
C LEU A 51 19.74 -4.71 8.59
N GLY A 52 18.43 -4.49 8.37
CA GLY A 52 17.53 -3.98 9.40
C GLY A 52 17.46 -4.92 10.60
N GLY A 53 17.39 -6.22 10.33
CA GLY A 53 17.46 -7.30 11.32
C GLY A 53 18.74 -7.25 12.16
N ALA A 54 19.89 -7.03 11.52
CA ALA A 54 21.17 -6.92 12.21
C ALA A 54 21.30 -5.63 13.03
N LEU A 55 20.70 -4.52 12.59
CA LEU A 55 20.82 -3.21 13.23
C LEU A 55 19.88 -3.04 14.44
N MET A 56 18.62 -3.47 14.34
CA MET A 56 17.60 -3.29 15.38
C MET A 56 16.85 -4.58 15.74
N GLY A 57 17.34 -5.75 15.34
CA GLY A 57 16.66 -7.02 15.58
C GLY A 57 15.35 -7.13 14.79
N LEU A 58 14.35 -7.76 15.40
CA LEU A 58 13.05 -7.99 14.76
C LEU A 58 12.37 -6.69 14.28
N ILE A 59 12.50 -5.58 15.04
CA ILE A 59 11.90 -4.30 14.67
C ILE A 59 12.51 -3.78 13.36
N GLY A 60 13.83 -3.84 13.23
CA GLY A 60 14.49 -3.40 12.00
C GLY A 60 14.18 -4.30 10.81
N ALA A 61 13.98 -5.60 11.01
CA ALA A 61 13.53 -6.51 9.97
C ALA A 61 12.12 -6.17 9.44
N LEU A 62 11.19 -5.78 10.33
CA LEU A 62 9.83 -5.37 9.94
C LEU A 62 9.81 -4.04 9.19
N VAL A 63 10.61 -3.06 9.64
CA VAL A 63 10.70 -1.74 9.01
C VAL A 63 11.48 -1.76 7.68
N ALA A 64 12.35 -2.76 7.48
CA ALA A 64 13.14 -2.88 6.26
C ALA A 64 12.31 -3.06 4.99
N ILE A 65 11.16 -3.74 5.06
CA ILE A 65 10.29 -3.99 3.91
C ILE A 65 9.73 -2.68 3.32
N PRO A 66 9.01 -1.83 4.08
CA PRO A 66 8.53 -0.55 3.57
C PRO A 66 9.68 0.40 3.24
N ALA A 67 10.81 0.35 3.96
CA ALA A 67 11.98 1.18 3.65
C ALA A 67 12.60 0.83 2.28
N ALA A 68 12.73 -0.45 1.95
CA ALA A 68 13.22 -0.90 0.65
C ALA A 68 12.27 -0.50 -0.50
N ALA A 69 10.95 -0.58 -0.26
CA ALA A 69 9.94 -0.13 -1.20
C ALA A 69 10.00 1.39 -1.43
N ALA A 70 10.12 2.18 -0.36
CA ALA A 70 10.26 3.63 -0.44
C ALA A 70 11.55 4.04 -1.18
N LEU A 71 12.67 3.38 -0.90
CA LEU A 71 13.94 3.64 -1.57
C LEU A 71 13.85 3.35 -3.07
N ARG A 72 13.23 2.24 -3.47
CA ARG A 72 12.97 1.91 -4.87
C ARG A 72 12.08 2.93 -5.56
N LEU A 73 11.02 3.37 -4.88
CA LEU A 73 10.11 4.39 -5.40
C LEU A 73 10.88 5.69 -5.68
N LEU A 74 11.67 6.14 -4.72
CA LEU A 74 12.53 7.33 -4.87
C LEU A 74 13.54 7.17 -6.02
N LEU A 75 14.21 6.02 -6.11
CA LEU A 75 15.17 5.75 -7.19
C LEU A 75 14.50 5.74 -8.56
N ASN A 76 13.32 5.12 -8.68
CA ASN A 76 12.53 5.14 -9.91
C ASN A 76 12.11 6.56 -10.26
N GLU A 77 11.58 7.33 -9.32
CA GLU A 77 11.09 8.68 -9.60
C GLU A 77 12.22 9.66 -9.98
N VAL A 78 13.39 9.53 -9.36
CA VAL A 78 14.58 10.33 -9.69
C VAL A 78 15.23 9.88 -11.00
N THR A 79 15.24 8.58 -11.30
CA THR A 79 15.86 8.03 -12.53
C THR A 79 14.96 8.18 -13.75
N PHE A 80 13.65 7.93 -13.63
CA PHE A 80 12.69 8.10 -14.73
C PHE A 80 12.54 9.55 -15.16
N ARG A 81 12.69 10.53 -14.25
CA ARG A 81 12.74 11.95 -14.63
C ARG A 81 13.89 12.29 -15.60
N ARG A 82 14.93 11.45 -15.71
CA ARG A 82 16.06 11.71 -16.61
C ARG A 82 15.93 11.07 -17.98
N LEU A 83 15.09 10.03 -18.15
CA LEU A 83 15.01 9.30 -19.41
C LEU A 83 14.01 9.89 -20.41
N ASP A 84 12.98 10.61 -19.94
CA ASP A 84 12.05 11.36 -20.80
C ASP A 84 12.63 12.66 -21.39
N ARG A 85 13.93 12.93 -21.16
CA ARG A 85 14.61 14.15 -21.62
C ARG A 85 15.81 13.91 -22.54
N SER A 86 15.93 12.73 -23.15
CA SER A 86 16.92 12.46 -24.19
C SER A 86 16.29 11.96 -25.48
#